data_AF-A0A0D8ICR7-F1
#
_entry.id   AF-A0A0D8ICR7-F1
#
_cell.length_a   1.000
_cell.length_b   1.000
_cell.length_c   1.000
_cell.angle_alpha   90.00
_cell.angle_beta   90.00
_cell.angle_gamma   90.00
#
_symmetry.space_group_name_H-M   'P 1'
#
loop_
_entity.id
_entity.type
_entity.pdbx_description
1 polymer ?
#
loop_
_entity_poly.entity_id
_entity_poly.type
_entity_poly.pdbx_seq_one_letter_code
_entity_poly.pdbx_strand_id
1 'polypeptide(L)'
;MNVYDCAHQLARGLKESREYQEYKDLERKVKTTPQCKAMVDDFRKRQLQVQGQQMMKQQVDENTLKELQSLHHVLMQNPLVAEFMHAEFKLSQMMSDVYKILGEALDLDISGLE
;
A
#
# COMPACT_ATOMS: atom_id res chain seq x y z
N MET A 1 -26.55 -2.22 -19.91
CA MET A 1 -25.37 -2.45 -19.06
C MET A 1 -25.76 -2.05 -17.64
N ASN A 2 -25.72 -2.97 -16.68
CA ASN A 2 -26.05 -2.68 -15.28
C ASN A 2 -24.79 -2.23 -14.53
N VAL A 3 -24.91 -1.52 -13.40
CA VAL A 3 -23.78 -1.07 -12.57
C VAL A 3 -22.84 -2.21 -12.17
N TYR A 4 -23.37 -3.41 -11.92
CA TYR A 4 -22.59 -4.60 -11.63
C TYR A 4 -21.75 -5.08 -12.83
N ASP A 5 -22.25 -4.91 -14.05
CA ASP A 5 -21.49 -5.24 -15.27
C ASP A 5 -20.32 -4.27 -15.43
N CYS A 6 -20.55 -2.97 -15.24
CA CYS A 6 -19.49 -1.96 -15.20
C CYS A 6 -18.46 -2.26 -14.11
N ALA A 7 -18.88 -2.64 -12.91
CA ALA A 7 -17.99 -3.00 -11.81
C ALA A 7 -17.11 -4.22 -12.14
N HIS A 8 -17.67 -5.23 -12.81
CA HIS A 8 -16.89 -6.38 -13.29
C HIS A 8 -15.91 -6.01 -14.42
N GLN A 9 -16.26 -5.03 -15.26
CA GLN A 9 -15.33 -4.51 -16.27
C GLN A 9 -14.19 -3.72 -15.60
N LEU A 10 -14.49 -2.85 -14.64
CA LEU A 10 -13.49 -2.14 -13.84
C LEU A 10 -12.56 -3.11 -13.12
N ALA A 11 -13.10 -4.14 -12.46
CA ALA A 11 -12.31 -5.16 -11.77
C ALA A 11 -11.37 -5.93 -12.70
N ARG A 12 -11.77 -6.15 -13.97
CA ARG A 12 -10.89 -6.73 -15.00
C ARG A 12 -9.81 -5.74 -15.41
N GLY A 13 -10.19 -4.50 -15.72
CA GLY A 13 -9.25 -3.44 -16.06
C GLY A 13 -8.19 -3.20 -14.99
N LEU A 14 -8.58 -3.20 -13.70
CA LEU A 14 -7.64 -3.09 -12.57
C LEU A 14 -6.65 -4.27 -12.50
N LYS A 15 -7.10 -5.50 -12.80
CA LYS A 15 -6.21 -6.68 -12.82
C LYS A 15 -5.27 -6.69 -14.02
N GLU A 16 -5.70 -6.12 -15.14
CA GLU A 16 -4.93 -6.01 -16.37
C GLU A 16 -4.06 -4.75 -16.39
N SER A 17 -4.24 -3.84 -15.43
CA SER A 17 -3.48 -2.60 -15.35
C SER A 17 -2.01 -2.89 -15.11
N ARG A 18 -1.18 -2.02 -15.68
CA ARG A 18 0.27 -2.12 -15.56
C ARG A 18 0.70 -1.99 -14.11
N GLU A 19 0.08 -1.09 -13.35
CA GLU A 19 0.34 -0.82 -11.95
C GLU A 19 0.13 -2.08 -11.09
N TYR A 20 -0.99 -2.79 -11.31
CA TYR A 20 -1.27 -4.03 -10.59
C TYR A 20 -0.32 -5.16 -10.98
N GLN A 21 -0.02 -5.31 -12.28
CA GLN A 21 0.89 -6.33 -12.77
C GLN A 21 2.33 -6.12 -12.25
N GLU A 22 2.84 -4.89 -12.31
CA GLU A 22 4.14 -4.50 -11.77
C GLU A 22 4.21 -4.74 -10.26
N TYR A 23 3.18 -4.31 -9.51
CA TYR A 23 3.09 -4.60 -8.07
C TYR A 23 3.11 -6.11 -7.77
N LYS A 24 2.31 -6.92 -8.48
CA LYS A 24 2.24 -8.38 -8.26
C LYS A 24 3.52 -9.11 -8.64
N ASP A 25 4.29 -8.60 -9.60
CA ASP A 25 5.58 -9.17 -9.96
C ASP A 25 6.65 -8.85 -8.90
N LEU A 26 6.74 -7.59 -8.48
CA LEU A 26 7.65 -7.14 -7.42
C LEU A 26 7.32 -7.78 -6.07
N GLU A 27 6.03 -7.91 -5.73
CA GLU A 27 5.57 -8.64 -4.54
C GLU A 27 6.11 -10.07 -4.51
N ARG A 28 6.04 -10.76 -5.66
CA ARG A 28 6.56 -12.12 -5.79
C ARG A 28 8.07 -12.15 -5.63
N LYS A 29 8.80 -11.26 -6.30
CA LYS A 29 10.26 -11.15 -6.19
C LYS A 29 10.70 -10.92 -4.75
N VAL A 30 10.11 -9.94 -4.06
CA VAL A 30 10.38 -9.64 -2.64
C VAL A 30 10.11 -10.87 -1.77
N LYS A 31 8.99 -11.57 -1.98
CA LYS A 31 8.64 -12.79 -1.22
C LYS A 31 9.61 -13.95 -1.47
N THR A 32 10.16 -14.06 -2.67
CA THR A 32 11.15 -15.09 -3.03
C THR A 32 12.57 -14.75 -2.60
N THR A 33 12.85 -13.50 -2.24
CA THR A 33 14.15 -13.06 -1.72
C THR A 33 14.13 -13.03 -0.19
N PRO A 34 14.77 -13.99 0.51
CA PRO A 34 14.62 -14.17 1.96
C PRO A 34 14.98 -12.91 2.77
N GLN A 35 16.03 -12.21 2.35
CA GLN A 35 16.49 -10.99 3.00
C GLN A 35 15.46 -9.86 2.86
N CYS A 36 14.93 -9.63 1.66
CA CYS A 36 13.92 -8.60 1.41
C CYS A 36 12.62 -8.90 2.15
N LYS A 37 12.17 -10.15 2.11
CA LYS A 37 10.99 -10.60 2.85
C LYS A 37 11.12 -10.30 4.34
N ALA A 38 12.23 -10.70 4.97
CA ALA A 38 12.46 -10.47 6.39
C ALA A 38 12.44 -8.97 6.75
N MET A 39 13.06 -8.12 5.93
CA MET A 39 13.07 -6.68 6.16
C MET A 39 11.67 -6.06 6.03
N VAL A 40 10.89 -6.46 5.01
CA VAL A 40 9.52 -5.96 4.80
C VAL A 40 8.56 -6.44 5.90
N ASP A 41 8.67 -7.70 6.34
CA ASP A 41 7.88 -8.24 7.45
C ASP A 41 8.17 -7.48 8.77
N ASP A 42 9.45 -7.22 9.09
CA ASP A 42 9.81 -6.45 10.29
C ASP A 42 9.22 -5.04 10.25
N PHE A 43 9.28 -4.38 9.09
CA PHE A 43 8.72 -3.05 8.91
C PHE A 43 7.21 -3.03 9.09
N ARG A 44 6.48 -3.96 8.46
CA ARG A 44 5.01 -4.05 8.60
C ARG A 44 4.61 -4.30 10.05
N LYS A 45 5.35 -5.17 10.76
CA LYS A 45 5.09 -5.44 12.17
C LYS A 45 5.26 -4.19 13.03
N ARG A 46 6.35 -3.45 12.85
CA ARG A 46 6.60 -2.20 13.59
C ARG A 46 5.60 -1.10 13.23
N GLN A 47 5.26 -0.96 11.95
CA GLN A 47 4.25 -0.01 11.49
C GLN A 47 2.88 -0.29 12.15
N LEU A 48 2.46 -1.55 12.21
CA LEU A 48 1.21 -1.96 12.86
C LEU A 48 1.23 -1.70 14.37
N GLN A 49 2.36 -1.93 15.03
CA GLN A 49 2.52 -1.60 16.45
C GLN A 49 2.36 -0.10 16.70
N VAL A 50 2.99 0.74 15.87
CA VAL A 50 2.87 2.21 15.94
C VAL A 50 1.42 2.64 15.72
N GLN A 51 0.76 2.14 14.66
CA GLN A 51 -0.64 2.45 14.38
C GLN A 51 -1.56 2.03 15.53
N GLY A 52 -1.37 0.83 16.10
CA GLY A 52 -2.14 0.36 17.24
C GLY A 52 -2.00 1.27 18.47
N GLN A 53 -0.79 1.73 18.77
CA GLN A 53 -0.55 2.69 19.86
C GLN A 53 -1.25 4.03 19.62
N GLN A 54 -1.19 4.55 18.38
CA GLN A 54 -1.90 5.78 17.99
C GLN A 54 -3.41 5.63 18.14
N MET A 55 -3.99 4.51 17.71
CA MET A 55 -5.43 4.23 17.84
C MET A 55 -5.88 4.18 19.30
N MET A 56 -5.05 3.64 20.19
CA MET A 56 -5.32 3.61 21.62
C MET A 56 -5.10 4.97 22.32
N LYS A 57 -4.80 6.04 21.58
CA LYS A 57 -4.38 7.36 22.10
C LYS A 57 -3.22 7.26 23.10
N GLN A 58 -2.41 6.21 23.02
CA GLN A 58 -1.20 6.09 23.80
C GLN A 58 -0.12 6.93 23.13
N GLN A 59 0.77 7.54 23.93
CA GLN A 59 1.94 8.19 23.39
C GLN A 59 2.78 7.14 22.67
N VAL A 60 2.89 7.28 21.35
CA VAL A 60 3.85 6.51 20.56
C VAL A 60 5.23 6.91 21.06
N ASP A 61 6.03 5.93 21.45
CA ASP A 61 7.38 6.17 21.92
C ASP A 61 8.23 6.76 20.78
N GLU A 62 8.88 7.89 21.02
CA GLU A 62 9.72 8.56 20.01
C GLU A 62 10.85 7.66 19.50
N ASN A 63 11.37 6.72 20.31
CA ASN A 63 12.37 5.77 19.83
C ASN A 63 11.75 4.78 18.84
N THR A 64 10.50 4.35 19.06
CA THR A 64 9.80 3.45 18.13
C THR A 64 9.60 4.13 16.78
N LEU A 65 9.25 5.43 16.76
CA LEU A 65 9.17 6.22 15.52
C LEU A 65 10.53 6.34 14.82
N LYS A 66 11.60 6.64 15.58
CA LYS A 66 12.97 6.73 15.03
C LYS A 66 13.45 5.38 14.46
N GLU A 67 13.17 4.28 15.14
CA GLU A 67 13.49 2.94 14.65
C GLU A 67 12.73 2.61 13.36
N LEU A 68 11.44 2.96 13.29
CA LEU A 68 10.64 2.78 12.07
C LEU A 68 11.19 3.60 10.90
N GLN A 69 11.60 4.85 11.14
CA GLN A 69 12.24 5.70 10.13
C GLN A 69 13.60 5.13 9.67
N SER A 70 14.41 4.64 10.60
CA SER A 70 15.70 4.00 10.27
C SER A 70 15.48 2.74 9.42
N LEU A 71 14.53 1.90 9.82
CA LEU A 71 14.19 0.70 9.07
C LEU A 71 13.67 1.02 7.67
N HIS A 72 12.83 2.06 7.54
CA HIS A 72 12.40 2.58 6.25
C HIS A 72 13.59 3.01 5.38
N HIS A 73 14.56 3.74 5.95
CA HIS A 73 15.75 4.16 5.21
C HIS A 73 16.57 2.96 4.70
N VAL A 74 16.77 1.95 5.54
CA VAL A 74 17.48 0.72 5.16
C VAL A 74 16.72 -0.07 4.08
N LEU A 75 15.38 -0.14 4.17
CA LEU A 75 14.54 -0.75 3.13
C LEU A 75 14.71 -0.05 1.79
N MET A 76 14.75 1.29 1.77
CA MET A 76 14.92 2.10 0.56
C MET A 76 16.31 1.95 -0.07
N GLN A 77 17.32 1.49 0.67
CA GLN A 77 18.63 1.17 0.09
C GLN A 77 18.60 -0.11 -0.75
N ASN A 78 17.62 -0.99 -0.54
CA ASN A 78 17.47 -2.18 -1.36
C ASN A 78 16.62 -1.84 -2.61
N PRO A 79 17.19 -1.92 -3.82
CA PRO A 79 16.49 -1.50 -5.03
C PRO A 79 15.20 -2.29 -5.27
N LEU A 80 15.18 -3.59 -4.97
CA LEU A 80 13.99 -4.43 -5.15
C LEU A 80 12.84 -4.00 -4.22
N VAL A 81 13.17 -3.65 -2.98
CA VAL A 81 12.18 -3.19 -1.99
C VAL A 81 11.72 -1.78 -2.33
N ALA A 82 12.63 -0.89 -2.72
CA ALA A 82 12.31 0.47 -3.14
C ALA A 82 11.36 0.46 -4.36
N GLU A 83 11.65 -0.38 -5.37
CA GLU A 83 10.76 -0.57 -6.52
C GLU A 83 9.41 -1.13 -6.11
N PHE A 84 9.37 -2.13 -5.22
CA PHE A 84 8.13 -2.69 -4.69
C PHE A 84 7.27 -1.62 -4.00
N MET A 85 7.85 -0.82 -3.12
CA MET A 85 7.15 0.27 -2.41
C MET A 85 6.65 1.35 -3.37
N HIS A 86 7.44 1.68 -4.40
CA HIS A 86 7.02 2.64 -5.42
C HIS A 86 5.86 2.11 -6.27
N ALA A 87 5.87 0.81 -6.62
CA ALA A 87 4.76 0.16 -7.30
C ALA A 87 3.50 0.10 -6.41
N GLU A 88 3.65 -0.15 -5.12
CA GLU A 88 2.56 -0.10 -4.13
C GLU A 88 1.94 1.30 -4.08
N PHE A 89 2.76 2.36 -4.04
CA PHE A 89 2.28 3.74 -4.07
C PHE A 89 1.49 4.08 -5.34
N LYS A 90 1.99 3.69 -6.52
CA LYS A 90 1.29 3.90 -7.80
C LYS A 90 -0.06 3.18 -7.84
N LEU A 91 -0.09 1.93 -7.39
CA LEU A 91 -1.33 1.16 -7.30
C LEU A 91 -2.31 1.83 -6.33
N SER A 92 -1.84 2.29 -5.17
CA SER A 92 -2.68 3.02 -4.20
C SER A 92 -3.26 4.28 -4.81
N GLN A 93 -2.44 5.10 -5.47
CA GLN A 93 -2.89 6.33 -6.13
C GLN A 93 -3.96 6.05 -7.19
N MET A 94 -3.74 5.06 -8.07
CA MET A 94 -4.74 4.65 -9.06
C MET A 94 -6.06 4.22 -8.40
N MET A 95 -5.98 3.50 -7.27
CA MET A 95 -7.18 3.10 -6.53
C MET A 95 -7.89 4.30 -5.89
N SER A 96 -7.16 5.26 -5.32
CA SER A 96 -7.73 6.51 -4.80
C SER A 96 -8.46 7.29 -5.89
N ASP A 97 -7.86 7.42 -7.08
CA ASP A 97 -8.52 8.06 -8.23
C ASP A 97 -9.81 7.34 -8.62
N VAL A 98 -9.80 6.00 -8.63
CA VAL A 98 -11.00 5.20 -8.90
C VAL A 98 -12.07 5.39 -7.83
N TYR A 99 -11.71 5.38 -6.55
CA TYR A 99 -12.67 5.63 -5.46
C TYR A 99 -13.26 7.03 -5.55
N LYS A 100 -12.46 8.03 -5.90
CA LYS A 100 -12.92 9.40 -6.09
C LYS A 100 -13.97 9.49 -7.21
N ILE A 101 -13.70 8.89 -8.37
CA ILE A 101 -14.66 8.83 -9.50
C ILE A 101 -15.98 8.18 -9.07
N LEU A 102 -15.92 7.08 -8.29
CA LEU A 102 -17.11 6.40 -7.79
C LEU A 102 -17.87 7.25 -6.75
N GLY A 103 -17.15 8.02 -5.92
CA GLY A 103 -17.73 8.93 -4.95
C GLY A 103 -18.40 10.13 -5.57
N GLU A 104 -17.76 10.76 -6.55
CA GLU A 104 -18.34 11.87 -7.32
C GLU A 104 -19.65 11.46 -8.00
N ALA A 105 -19.76 10.21 -8.48
CA ALA A 105 -21.00 9.71 -9.08
C ALA A 105 -22.18 9.60 -8.10
N LEU A 106 -21.91 9.54 -6.79
CA LEU A 106 -22.90 9.38 -5.73
C LEU A 106 -22.99 10.62 -4.81
N ASP A 107 -22.27 11.70 -5.12
CA ASP A 107 -22.10 12.88 -4.25
C ASP A 107 -21.62 12.51 -2.83
N LEU A 108 -20.81 11.44 -2.72
CA LEU A 108 -20.23 10.98 -1.47
C LEU A 108 -18.82 11.52 -1.32
N ASP A 109 -18.54 12.20 -0.21
CA ASP A 109 -17.17 12.52 0.17
C ASP A 109 -16.47 11.25 0.69
N ILE A 110 -15.65 10.64 -0.16
CA ILE A 110 -14.87 9.43 0.16
C ILE A 110 -13.41 9.78 0.51
N SER A 111 -13.12 11.07 0.68
CA SER A 111 -11.80 11.61 1.03
C SER A 111 -11.25 11.05 2.37
N GLY A 112 -12.10 10.43 3.19
CA GLY A 112 -11.71 9.82 4.48
C GLY A 112 -11.35 8.32 4.45
N LEU A 113 -11.35 7.66 3.28
CA LEU A 113 -10.95 6.25 3.15
C LEU A 113 -9.50 6.03 2.72
N GLU A 114 -8.72 7.12 2.61
CA GLU A 114 -7.28 7.12 2.30
C GLU A 114 -6.41 6.57 3.45
#